data_AF-A0A524HCZ1-F1
#
_entry.id   AF-A0A524HCZ1-F1
#
_cell.length_a   1.000
_cell.length_b   1.000
_cell.length_c   1.000
_cell.angle_alpha   90.00
_cell.angle_beta   90.00
_cell.angle_gamma   90.00
#
_symmetry.space_group_name_H-M   'P 1'
#
loop_
_entity.id
_entity.type
_entity.pdbx_description
1 polymer ?
#
loop_
_entity_poly.entity_id
_entity_poly.type
_entity_poly.pdbx_seq_one_letter_code
_entity_poly.pdbx_strand_id
1 'polypeptide(L)' 'MNILDLLPILEQQGASDLHLKTDAVPLMRVNGNLTP' A
#
# COMPACT_ATOMS: atom_id res chain seq x y z
N MET A 1 7.05 -9.67 5.51
CA MET A 1 6.91 -8.24 5.84
C MET A 1 5.74 -8.11 6.79
N ASN A 2 5.89 -7.39 7.90
CA ASN A 2 4.78 -7.14 8.81
C ASN A 2 3.90 -6.02 8.20
N ILE A 3 2.58 -6.10 8.35
CA ILE A 3 1.67 -5.06 7.86
C ILE A 3 1.96 -3.70 8.50
N LEU A 4 2.44 -3.70 9.75
CA LEU A 4 2.79 -2.47 10.47
C LEU A 4 3.98 -1.74 9.84
N ASP A 5 4.83 -2.44 9.07
CA ASP A 5 5.95 -1.83 8.35
C ASP A 5 5.46 -1.03 7.13
N LEU A 6 4.27 -1.35 6.61
CA LEU A 6 3.70 -0.72 5.41
C LEU A 6 2.96 0.58 5.72
N LEU A 7 2.32 0.69 6.88
CA LEU A 7 1.47 1.83 7.22
C LEU A 7 2.20 3.20 7.15
N PRO A 8 3.45 3.35 7.65
CA PRO A 8 4.18 4.61 7.54
C PRO A 8 4.48 4.98 6.08
N ILE A 9 4.71 3.98 5.21
CA ILE A 9 4.96 4.21 3.78
C ILE A 9 3.70 4.75 3.12
N LEU A 10 2.52 4.20 3.46
CA LEU A 10 1.24 4.69 2.94
C LEU A 10 1.00 6.15 3.33
N GLU A 11 1.24 6.49 4.59
CA GLU A 11 1.10 7.87 5.07
C GLU A 11 2.04 8.83 4.34
N GLN A 12 3.32 8.45 4.20
CA GLN A 12 4.33 9.25 3.49
C GLN A 12 3.99 9.46 2.01
N GLN A 13 3.40 8.47 1.36
CA GLN A 13 3.00 8.52 -0.05
C GLN A 13 1.64 9.20 -0.28
N GLY A 14 0.91 9.54 0.80
CA GLY A 14 -0.46 10.04 0.70
C GLY A 14 -1.43 9.01 0.13
N ALA A 15 -1.20 7.73 0.41
CA ALA A 15 -2.04 6.65 -0.07
C ALA A 15 -3.37 6.61 0.71
N SER A 16 -4.48 6.38 -0.01
CA SER A 16 -5.81 6.21 0.60
C SER A 16 -6.09 4.78 1.02
N ASP A 17 -5.51 3.79 0.33
CA ASP A 17 -5.84 2.37 0.51
C ASP A 17 -4.59 1.48 0.44
N LEU A 18 -4.60 0.40 1.24
CA LEU A 18 -3.68 -0.74 1.13
C LEU A 18 -4.42 -1.95 0.55
N HIS A 19 -3.90 -2.51 -0.54
CA HIS A 19 -4.41 -3.71 -1.18
C HIS A 19 -3.46 -4.89 -0.92
N LEU A 20 -3.98 -5.92 -0.25
CA LEU A 20 -3.25 -7.16 0.04
C LEU A 20 -3.92 -8.33 -0.69
N LYS A 21 -3.12 -9.13 -1.39
CA LYS A 21 -3.56 -10.33 -2.11
C LYS A 21 -2.48 -11.40 -2.01
N THR A 22 -2.90 -12.66 -1.83
CA THR A 22 -1.97 -13.80 -1.86
C THR A 22 -1.28 -13.88 -3.23
N ASP A 23 0.01 -14.23 -3.22
CA ASP A 23 0.85 -14.37 -4.43
C ASP A 23 1.02 -13.09 -5.27
N ALA A 24 0.74 -11.93 -4.67
CA ALA A 24 1.02 -10.61 -5.26
C ALA A 24 1.77 -9.74 -4.26
N VAL A 25 2.52 -8.76 -4.78
CA VAL A 25 3.07 -7.70 -3.94
C VAL A 25 1.93 -6.82 -3.40
N PRO A 26 2.05 -6.26 -2.18
CA PRO A 26 1.14 -5.22 -1.72
C PRO A 26 1.05 -4.09 -2.76
N LEU A 27 -0.14 -3.53 -2.93
CA LEU A 27 -0.33 -2.33 -3.74
C LEU A 27 -0.93 -1.25 -2.85
N MET A 28 -0.65 0.00 -3.14
CA MET A 28 -1.27 1.16 -2.53
C MET A 28 -2.04 1.98 -3.56
N ARG A 29 -3.10 2.65 -3.13
CA ARG A 29 -3.82 3.61 -3.98
C ARG A 29 -3.33 5.03 -3.70
N VAL A 30 -2.69 5.66 -4.68
CA VAL A 30 -2.24 7.05 -4.61
C VAL A 30 -2.91 7.85 -5.73
N ASN A 31 -3.65 8.90 -5.38
CA ASN A 31 -4.38 9.75 -6.34
C ASN A 31 -5.27 8.95 -7.31
N GLY A 32 -5.93 7.90 -6.80
CA GLY A 32 -6.81 7.02 -7.59
C GLY A 32 -6.10 5.88 -8.33
N ASN A 33 -4.77 5.89 -8.45
CA ASN A 33 -3.99 4.89 -9.18
C ASN A 33 -3.41 3.83 -8.24
N LEU A 34 -3.37 2.58 -8.71
CA LEU A 34 -2.70 1.49 -7.99
C LEU A 34 -1.21 1.46 -8.31
N THR A 35 -0.37 1.53 -7.29
CA THR A 35 1.08 1.43 -7.38
C THR A 35 1.59 0.36 -6.43
N PRO A 36 2.64 -0.41 -6.78
CA PRO A 36 3.32 -1.27 -5.81
C PRO A 36 3.88 -0.50 -4.61
#